data_AF-A0A8T2SZ51-F1
#
_entry.id   AF-A0A8T2SZ51-F1
#
_cell.length_a   1.000
_cell.length_b   1.000
_cell.length_c   1.000
_cell.angle_alpha   90.00
_cell.angle_beta   90.00
_cell.angle_gamma   90.00
#
_symmetry.space_group_name_H-M   'P 1'
#
loop_
_entity.id
_entity.type
_entity.pdbx_description
1 polymer ?
#
loop_
_entity_poly.entity_id
_entity_poly.type
_entity_poly.pdbx_seq_one_letter_code
_entity_poly.pdbx_strand_id
1 'polypeptide(L)'
;MNFFSLLFVLLLTFLFCYYFAGIWAGMKTVRYFDGKTYEWVGLSHQPNIIGKVKRSLGQFTPAYWDKDEWELLSGPVRFIQVLGLVIIILTVELNAFFLKYCLWVPPSNPLNSYRLVVWWLIANPAIREYNAYLQDRKPIKKVGAFAWLSVAICLVEVLICIKFGQGLYLEPMPQWIFYFWIFFGLAFLCFLLIWSCKLYCKSQTIANKAEKLE
;
A
#
# COMPACT_ATOMS: atom_id res chain seq x y z
N MET A 1 -28.45 -5.09 1.84
CA MET A 1 -27.03 -5.38 1.50
C MET A 1 -26.08 -4.35 2.14
N ASN A 2 -25.75 -4.47 3.43
CA ASN A 2 -24.99 -3.47 4.21
C ASN A 2 -23.74 -2.89 3.54
N PHE A 3 -23.50 -1.59 3.78
CA PHE A 3 -22.30 -0.84 3.39
C PHE A 3 -21.05 -1.69 3.49
N PHE A 4 -20.76 -2.18 4.70
CA PHE A 4 -19.59 -2.98 5.03
C PHE A 4 -19.44 -4.29 4.24
N SER A 5 -20.53 -4.87 3.74
CA SER A 5 -20.51 -6.13 2.99
C SER A 5 -20.23 -5.89 1.50
N LEU A 6 -20.85 -4.85 0.92
CA LEU A 6 -20.60 -4.39 -0.45
C LEU A 6 -19.17 -3.81 -0.56
N LEU A 7 -18.75 -3.11 0.50
CA LEU A 7 -17.40 -2.61 0.76
C LEU A 7 -16.35 -3.73 0.68
N PHE A 8 -16.57 -4.83 1.41
CA PHE A 8 -15.62 -5.95 1.48
C PHE A 8 -15.58 -6.82 0.20
N VAL A 9 -16.71 -6.99 -0.49
CA VAL A 9 -16.78 -7.79 -1.72
C VAL A 9 -16.18 -7.02 -2.91
N LEU A 10 -16.43 -5.71 -3.02
CA LEU A 10 -15.78 -4.88 -4.03
C LEU A 10 -14.27 -4.75 -3.76
N LEU A 11 -13.87 -4.66 -2.49
CA LEU A 11 -12.47 -4.72 -2.08
C LEU A 11 -11.77 -5.93 -2.66
N LEU A 12 -12.31 -7.14 -2.44
CA LEU A 12 -11.66 -8.38 -2.87
C LEU A 12 -11.59 -8.49 -4.40
N THR A 13 -12.61 -8.00 -5.11
CA THR A 13 -12.70 -8.07 -6.57
C THR A 13 -11.73 -7.09 -7.25
N PHE A 14 -11.57 -5.88 -6.71
CA PHE A 14 -10.51 -4.95 -7.12
C PHE A 14 -9.12 -5.39 -6.66
N LEU A 15 -8.99 -5.98 -5.46
CA LEU A 15 -7.76 -6.54 -4.89
C LEU A 15 -7.11 -7.51 -5.87
N PHE A 16 -7.80 -8.55 -6.31
CA PHE A 16 -7.11 -9.64 -6.99
C PHE A 16 -6.72 -9.27 -8.43
N CYS A 17 -7.53 -8.46 -9.11
CA CYS A 17 -7.27 -8.09 -10.50
C CYS A 17 -6.39 -6.85 -10.62
N TYR A 18 -6.68 -5.78 -9.88
CA TYR A 18 -5.99 -4.49 -10.02
C TYR A 18 -4.71 -4.42 -9.19
N TYR A 19 -4.68 -5.03 -8.01
CA TYR A 19 -3.52 -4.98 -7.11
C TYR A 19 -2.36 -5.84 -7.62
N PHE A 20 -2.61 -7.07 -8.09
CA PHE A 20 -1.56 -7.90 -8.69
C PHE A 20 -1.03 -7.29 -9.99
N ALA A 21 -1.90 -6.75 -10.84
CA ALA A 21 -1.49 -6.05 -12.05
C ALA A 21 -0.69 -4.77 -11.73
N GLY A 22 -1.12 -4.00 -10.74
CA GLY A 22 -0.45 -2.78 -10.27
C GLY A 22 0.91 -3.05 -9.66
N ILE A 23 1.04 -4.05 -8.77
CA ILE A 23 2.33 -4.46 -8.20
C ILE A 23 3.26 -4.97 -9.30
N TRP A 24 2.75 -5.79 -10.22
CA TRP A 24 3.55 -6.32 -11.32
C TRP A 24 4.05 -5.21 -12.25
N ALA A 25 3.16 -4.27 -12.64
CA ALA A 25 3.51 -3.10 -13.43
C ALA A 25 4.49 -2.18 -12.70
N GLY A 26 4.31 -1.97 -11.39
CA GLY A 26 5.22 -1.22 -10.53
C GLY A 26 6.62 -1.83 -10.50
N MET A 27 6.73 -3.14 -10.24
CA MET A 27 8.01 -3.86 -10.25
C MET A 27 8.71 -3.80 -11.62
N LYS A 28 7.95 -3.90 -12.71
CA LYS A 28 8.50 -3.75 -14.07
C LYS A 28 9.01 -2.33 -14.33
N THR A 29 8.29 -1.31 -13.85
CA THR A 29 8.66 0.09 -13.99
C THR A 29 9.95 0.40 -13.22
N VAL A 30 10.06 -0.04 -11.96
CA VAL A 30 11.29 0.13 -11.15
C VAL A 30 12.48 -0.56 -11.83
N ARG A 31 12.32 -1.80 -12.31
CA ARG A 31 13.39 -2.52 -13.04
C ARG A 31 13.79 -1.83 -14.35
N TYR A 32 12.85 -1.18 -15.04
CA TYR A 32 13.14 -0.44 -16.26
C TYR A 32 14.03 0.78 -16.00
N PHE A 33 13.81 1.49 -14.89
CA PHE A 33 14.62 2.65 -14.50
C PHE A 33 15.96 2.29 -13.85
N ASP A 34 16.04 1.19 -13.10
CA ASP A 34 17.28 0.70 -12.45
C ASP A 34 18.38 0.30 -13.46
N GLY A 35 18.01 -0.13 -14.67
CA GLY A 35 18.96 -0.53 -15.72
C GLY A 35 19.56 0.61 -16.55
N LYS A 36 19.21 1.88 -16.29
CA LYS A 36 19.65 3.03 -17.08
C LYS A 36 20.78 3.75 -16.35
N THR A 37 22.03 3.49 -16.74
CA THR A 37 23.17 4.33 -16.33
C THR A 37 23.11 5.66 -17.10
N TYR A 38 23.10 6.78 -16.39
CA TYR A 38 23.07 8.11 -17.00
C TYR A 38 24.49 8.67 -17.11
N GLU A 39 25.00 8.80 -18.34
CA GLU A 39 26.25 9.54 -18.59
C GLU A 39 25.99 11.06 -18.50
N TRP A 40 26.58 11.70 -17.50
CA TRP A 40 26.44 13.14 -17.24
C TRP A 40 27.35 13.98 -18.13
N VAL A 41 27.15 13.96 -19.46
CA VAL A 41 27.90 14.81 -20.42
C VAL A 41 27.27 16.20 -20.58
N GLY A 42 28.02 17.30 -20.75
CA GLY A 42 27.46 18.67 -20.79
C GLY A 42 26.35 18.89 -21.85
N LEU A 43 25.39 19.79 -21.55
CA LEU A 43 24.24 20.12 -22.44
C LEU A 43 24.65 20.63 -23.82
N SER A 44 25.85 21.20 -23.91
CA SER A 44 26.49 21.71 -25.13
C SER A 44 26.92 20.62 -26.10
N HIS A 45 27.14 19.39 -25.63
CA HIS A 45 27.63 18.27 -26.43
C HIS A 45 26.52 17.47 -27.12
N GLN A 46 25.24 17.78 -26.87
CA GLN A 46 24.11 17.02 -27.41
C GLN A 46 23.60 17.63 -28.73
N PRO A 47 23.74 16.94 -29.89
CA PRO A 47 23.42 17.52 -31.20
C PRO A 47 21.90 17.59 -31.48
N ASN A 48 21.10 16.73 -30.85
CA ASN A 48 19.67 16.60 -31.14
C ASN A 48 18.76 17.28 -30.10
N ILE A 49 17.71 17.97 -30.58
CA ILE A 49 16.66 18.61 -29.75
C ILE A 49 15.94 17.58 -28.87
N ILE A 50 15.67 16.39 -29.40
CA ILE A 50 15.09 15.26 -28.64
C ILE A 50 16.03 14.84 -27.50
N GLY A 51 17.35 14.89 -27.71
CA GLY A 51 18.36 14.62 -26.70
C GLY A 51 18.40 15.69 -25.60
N LYS A 52 18.11 16.95 -25.93
CA LYS A 52 17.98 18.04 -24.94
C LYS A 52 16.73 17.88 -24.09
N VAL A 53 15.57 17.60 -24.70
CA VAL A 53 14.30 17.36 -23.96
C VAL A 53 14.39 16.13 -23.06
N LYS A 54 14.95 15.01 -23.57
CA LYS A 54 15.17 13.80 -22.78
C LYS A 54 16.07 14.06 -21.56
N ARG A 55 17.06 14.96 -21.70
CA ARG A 55 17.95 15.36 -20.61
C ARG A 55 17.27 16.28 -19.60
N SER A 56 16.47 17.24 -20.05
CA SER A 56 15.66 18.09 -19.16
C SER A 56 14.69 17.24 -18.33
N LEU A 57 14.08 16.21 -18.93
CA LEU A 57 13.27 15.24 -18.19
C LEU A 57 14.10 14.37 -17.23
N GLY A 58 15.34 14.03 -17.62
CA GLY A 58 16.28 13.32 -16.76
C GLY A 58 16.74 14.11 -15.52
N GLN A 59 16.74 15.45 -15.56
CA GLN A 59 17.04 16.28 -14.39
C GLN A 59 15.97 16.19 -13.29
N PHE A 60 14.73 15.86 -13.67
CA PHE A 60 13.65 15.61 -12.71
C PHE A 60 13.66 14.18 -12.17
N THR A 61 14.58 13.33 -12.65
CA THR A 61 14.73 11.94 -12.19
C THR A 61 15.97 11.85 -11.29
N PRO A 62 15.89 11.24 -10.10
CA PRO A 62 17.03 11.14 -9.20
C PRO A 62 18.18 10.34 -9.83
N ALA A 63 19.42 10.68 -9.44
CA ALA A 63 20.65 10.05 -9.96
C ALA A 63 20.78 8.57 -9.62
N TYR A 64 20.14 8.15 -8.52
CA TYR A 64 20.01 6.76 -8.11
C TYR A 64 18.56 6.52 -7.67
N TRP A 65 17.99 5.39 -8.10
CA TRP A 65 16.71 4.91 -7.59
C TRP A 65 16.99 3.98 -6.42
N ASP A 66 16.62 4.42 -5.21
CA ASP A 66 16.72 3.56 -4.02
C ASP A 66 15.81 2.35 -4.19
N LYS A 67 16.37 1.17 -3.89
CA LYS A 67 15.62 -0.08 -3.91
C LYS A 67 14.84 -0.18 -2.61
N ASP A 68 13.55 0.15 -2.68
CA ASP A 68 12.60 -0.09 -1.60
C ASP A 68 12.39 -1.61 -1.43
N GLU A 69 13.29 -2.26 -0.70
CA GLU A 69 13.17 -3.68 -0.34
C GLU A 69 12.16 -3.84 0.80
N TRP A 70 10.92 -4.18 0.44
CA TRP A 70 9.81 -4.37 1.38
C TRP A 70 9.90 -5.64 2.21
N GLU A 71 10.72 -6.62 1.79
CA GLU A 71 11.07 -7.80 2.60
C GLU A 71 9.85 -8.48 3.28
N LEU A 72 8.76 -8.65 2.52
CA LEU A 72 7.43 -9.06 2.99
C LEU A 72 7.46 -10.31 3.90
N LEU A 73 8.36 -11.27 3.63
CA LEU A 73 8.45 -12.54 4.33
C LEU A 73 9.65 -12.63 5.32
N SER A 74 10.37 -11.54 5.55
CA SER A 74 11.55 -11.56 6.45
C SER A 74 11.18 -11.71 7.93
N GLY A 75 9.95 -11.40 8.31
CA GLY A 75 9.47 -11.61 9.67
C GLY A 75 7.97 -11.37 9.84
N PRO A 76 7.34 -11.98 10.85
CA PRO A 76 5.88 -11.95 11.04
C PRO A 76 5.38 -10.54 11.38
N VAL A 77 6.16 -9.77 12.15
CA VAL A 77 5.83 -8.38 12.50
C VAL A 77 5.90 -7.47 11.27
N ARG A 78 6.93 -7.63 10.43
CA ARG A 78 7.06 -6.88 9.17
C ARG A 78 5.92 -7.19 8.22
N PHE A 79 5.54 -8.46 8.11
CA PHE A 79 4.40 -8.87 7.29
C PHE A 79 3.10 -8.17 7.72
N ILE A 80 2.81 -8.13 9.03
CA ILE A 80 1.63 -7.42 9.56
C ILE A 80 1.69 -5.92 9.28
N GLN A 81 2.87 -5.31 9.41
CA GLN A 81 3.07 -3.88 9.13
C GLN A 81 2.78 -3.54 7.66
N VAL A 82 3.36 -4.30 6.71
CA VAL A 82 3.08 -4.09 5.29
C VAL A 82 1.62 -4.38 4.96
N LEU A 83 1.04 -5.44 5.53
CA LEU A 83 -0.39 -5.74 5.37
C LEU A 83 -1.28 -4.59 5.86
N GLY A 84 -0.93 -3.96 6.98
CA GLY A 84 -1.64 -2.78 7.49
C GLY A 84 -1.62 -1.62 6.51
N LEU A 85 -0.48 -1.35 5.86
CA LEU A 85 -0.39 -0.36 4.79
C LEU A 85 -1.32 -0.70 3.63
N VAL A 86 -1.34 -1.97 3.19
CA VAL A 86 -2.25 -2.44 2.12
C VAL A 86 -3.71 -2.17 2.49
N ILE A 87 -4.12 -2.51 3.72
CA ILE A 87 -5.49 -2.29 4.22
C ILE A 87 -5.87 -0.81 4.19
N ILE A 88 -4.96 0.10 4.55
CA ILE A 88 -5.22 1.56 4.53
C ILE A 88 -5.44 2.04 3.09
N ILE A 89 -4.55 1.67 2.15
CA ILE A 89 -4.68 2.06 0.73
C ILE A 89 -6.02 1.59 0.18
N LEU A 90 -6.34 0.32 0.43
CA LEU A 90 -7.59 -0.30 0.03
C LEU A 90 -8.82 0.38 0.63
N THR A 91 -8.75 0.77 1.91
CA THR A 91 -9.84 1.50 2.58
C THR A 91 -10.11 2.83 1.89
N VAL A 92 -9.06 3.56 1.47
CA VAL A 92 -9.22 4.84 0.76
C VAL A 92 -9.82 4.66 -0.63
N GLU A 93 -9.32 3.71 -1.42
CA GLU A 93 -9.88 3.43 -2.76
C GLU A 93 -11.36 3.10 -2.66
N LEU A 94 -11.71 2.33 -1.65
CA LEU A 94 -13.06 1.89 -1.40
C LEU A 94 -13.98 3.00 -0.90
N ASN A 95 -13.50 3.85 0.00
CA ASN A 95 -14.19 5.09 0.36
C ASN A 95 -14.46 5.92 -0.90
N ALA A 96 -13.53 5.97 -1.86
CA ALA A 96 -13.72 6.69 -3.13
C ALA A 96 -14.89 6.18 -3.96
N PHE A 97 -15.05 4.86 -4.05
CA PHE A 97 -16.16 4.25 -4.75
C PHE A 97 -17.47 4.49 -4.01
N PHE A 98 -17.47 4.38 -2.69
CA PHE A 98 -18.67 4.57 -1.90
C PHE A 98 -19.17 6.01 -1.87
N LEU A 99 -18.27 6.98 -1.76
CA LEU A 99 -18.61 8.40 -1.84
C LEU A 99 -19.26 8.74 -3.20
N LYS A 100 -18.81 8.13 -4.30
CA LYS A 100 -19.44 8.26 -5.61
C LYS A 100 -20.85 7.64 -5.65
N TYR A 101 -21.10 6.60 -4.86
CA TYR A 101 -22.40 5.93 -4.76
C TYR A 101 -23.38 6.70 -3.86
N CYS A 102 -22.94 7.21 -2.72
CA CYS A 102 -23.79 7.90 -1.73
C CYS A 102 -24.06 9.36 -2.07
N LEU A 103 -23.03 10.06 -2.50
CA LEU A 103 -23.18 11.43 -2.97
C LEU A 103 -23.72 11.27 -4.39
N TRP A 104 -25.04 11.36 -4.57
CA TRP A 104 -25.76 11.34 -5.84
C TRP A 104 -25.37 12.55 -6.71
N VAL A 105 -24.08 12.65 -7.02
CA VAL A 105 -23.45 13.75 -7.73
C VAL A 105 -23.52 13.42 -9.21
N PRO A 106 -23.99 14.35 -10.07
CA PRO A 106 -24.03 14.13 -11.51
C PRO A 106 -22.63 13.77 -12.03
N PRO A 107 -22.52 12.84 -13.00
CA PRO A 107 -21.26 12.24 -13.46
C PRO A 107 -20.23 13.26 -13.99
N SER A 108 -20.63 14.50 -14.24
CA SER A 108 -19.79 15.58 -14.73
C SER A 108 -18.95 16.30 -13.66
N ASN A 109 -19.18 16.06 -12.36
CA ASN A 109 -18.41 16.75 -11.32
C ASN A 109 -17.09 16.02 -10.98
N PRO A 110 -15.92 16.60 -11.28
CA PRO A 110 -14.61 15.95 -11.12
C PRO A 110 -14.09 15.89 -9.67
N LEU A 111 -14.92 16.19 -8.66
CA LEU A 111 -14.50 16.28 -7.26
C LEU A 111 -13.85 15.00 -6.73
N ASN A 112 -14.41 13.83 -7.08
CA ASN A 112 -13.81 12.56 -6.67
C ASN A 112 -12.46 12.31 -7.36
N SER A 113 -12.32 12.71 -8.62
CA SER A 113 -11.07 12.59 -9.37
C SER A 113 -9.98 13.52 -8.82
N TYR A 114 -10.32 14.78 -8.51
CA TYR A 114 -9.36 15.71 -7.88
C TYR A 114 -8.87 15.19 -6.53
N ARG A 115 -9.78 14.62 -5.72
CA ARG A 115 -9.41 14.02 -4.43
C ARG A 115 -8.44 12.84 -4.61
N LEU A 116 -8.71 11.93 -5.56
CA LEU A 116 -7.82 10.81 -5.85
C LEU A 116 -6.43 11.27 -6.31
N VAL A 117 -6.36 12.34 -7.11
CA VAL A 117 -5.08 12.93 -7.53
C VAL A 117 -4.32 13.51 -6.33
N VAL A 118 -4.99 14.27 -5.46
CA VAL A 118 -4.36 14.80 -4.23
C VAL A 118 -3.89 13.66 -3.33
N TRP A 119 -4.70 12.62 -3.17
CA TRP A 119 -4.35 11.46 -2.36
C TRP A 119 -3.14 10.72 -2.95
N TRP A 120 -3.10 10.53 -4.27
CA TRP A 120 -1.95 9.94 -4.96
C TRP A 120 -0.66 10.74 -4.76
N LEU A 121 -0.73 12.07 -4.79
CA LEU A 121 0.42 12.94 -4.53
C LEU A 121 0.95 12.82 -3.09
N ILE A 122 0.07 12.63 -2.10
CA ILE A 122 0.45 12.43 -0.69
C ILE A 122 0.92 11.00 -0.42
N ALA A 123 0.31 10.01 -1.07
CA ALA A 123 0.62 8.59 -0.89
C ALA A 123 2.06 8.26 -1.30
N ASN A 124 2.57 8.84 -2.39
CA ASN A 124 3.93 8.59 -2.87
C ASN A 124 5.03 8.89 -1.80
N PRO A 125 5.13 10.10 -1.22
CA PRO A 125 6.09 10.36 -0.14
C PRO A 125 5.75 9.60 1.15
N ALA A 126 4.46 9.39 1.47
CA ALA A 126 4.05 8.66 2.66
C ALA A 126 4.52 7.19 2.65
N ILE A 127 4.41 6.52 1.50
CA ILE A 127 4.84 5.13 1.32
C ILE A 127 6.36 5.01 1.48
N ARG A 128 7.14 5.94 0.90
CA ARG A 128 8.60 5.97 1.06
C ARG A 128 9.01 6.24 2.51
N GLU A 129 8.36 7.19 3.17
CA GLU A 129 8.61 7.52 4.57
C GLU A 129 8.26 6.34 5.50
N TYR A 130 7.18 5.61 5.19
CA TYR A 130 6.80 4.39 5.89
C TYR A 130 7.79 3.25 5.65
N ASN A 131 8.26 3.05 4.41
CA ASN A 131 9.27 2.03 4.13
C ASN A 131 10.58 2.32 4.89
N ALA A 132 11.04 3.58 4.89
CA ALA A 132 12.20 4.00 5.66
C ALA A 132 12.03 3.75 7.17
N TYR A 133 10.82 3.96 7.70
CA TYR A 133 10.48 3.65 9.09
C TYR A 133 10.56 2.14 9.41
N LEU A 134 10.18 1.27 8.47
CA LEU A 134 10.29 -0.19 8.62
C LEU A 134 11.74 -0.69 8.55
N GLN A 135 12.57 -0.04 7.74
CA GLN A 135 13.97 -0.40 7.56
C GLN A 135 14.87 0.12 8.69
N ASP A 136 14.55 1.27 9.30
CA ASP A 136 15.36 1.83 10.40
C ASP A 136 15.27 0.94 11.66
N ARG A 137 16.44 0.53 12.18
CA ARG A 137 16.58 -0.33 13.38
C ARG A 137 16.68 0.46 14.69
N LYS A 138 16.57 1.78 14.65
CA LYS A 138 16.69 2.63 15.84
C LYS A 138 15.59 2.35 16.88
N PRO A 139 15.90 2.49 18.19
CA PRO A 139 14.98 2.22 19.28
C PRO A 139 13.86 3.26 19.42
N ILE A 140 14.12 4.52 19.03
CA ILE A 140 13.10 5.58 19.00
C ILE A 140 12.75 5.85 17.55
N LYS A 141 11.57 5.38 17.13
CA LYS A 141 11.08 5.55 15.77
C LYS A 141 9.98 6.59 15.75
N LYS A 142 10.05 7.53 14.82
CA LYS A 142 8.98 8.50 14.55
C LYS A 142 8.37 8.16 13.21
N VAL A 143 7.06 7.93 13.21
CA VAL A 143 6.30 7.81 11.96
C VAL A 143 6.25 9.18 11.31
N GLY A 144 6.42 9.16 10.00
CA GLY A 144 6.45 10.33 9.16
C GLY A 144 5.25 11.26 9.23
N ALA A 145 5.46 12.54 8.91
CA ALA A 145 4.37 13.52 8.90
C ALA A 145 3.33 13.20 7.81
N PHE A 146 3.76 12.77 6.63
CA PHE A 146 2.86 12.39 5.54
C PHE A 146 2.11 11.08 5.82
N ALA A 147 2.77 10.14 6.51
CA ALA A 147 2.12 8.92 6.96
C ALA A 147 1.01 9.20 7.97
N TRP A 148 1.25 10.06 8.98
CA TRP A 148 0.21 10.49 9.92
C TRP A 148 -0.92 11.25 9.24
N LEU A 149 -0.59 12.16 8.31
CA LEU A 149 -1.57 12.89 7.52
C LEU A 149 -2.46 11.94 6.71
N SER A 150 -1.87 10.94 6.05
CA SER A 150 -2.61 9.93 5.29
C SER A 150 -3.58 9.14 6.17
N VAL A 151 -3.16 8.75 7.38
CA VAL A 151 -4.02 8.06 8.34
C VAL A 151 -5.18 8.96 8.78
N ALA A 152 -4.92 10.24 9.07
CA ALA A 152 -5.95 11.21 9.45
C ALA A 152 -6.97 11.43 8.32
N ILE A 153 -6.52 11.56 7.07
CA ILE A 153 -7.40 11.68 5.89
C ILE A 153 -8.25 10.42 5.75
N CYS A 154 -7.64 9.23 5.82
CA CYS A 154 -8.36 7.96 5.75
C CYS A 154 -9.44 7.85 6.84
N LEU A 155 -9.13 8.25 8.08
CA LEU A 155 -10.08 8.24 9.19
C LEU A 155 -11.26 9.18 8.94
N VAL A 156 -11.01 10.40 8.50
CA VAL A 156 -12.05 11.38 8.17
C VAL A 156 -12.96 10.86 7.07
N GLU A 157 -12.40 10.23 6.03
CA GLU A 157 -13.19 9.64 4.94
C GLU A 157 -14.08 8.50 5.42
N VAL A 158 -13.56 7.60 6.27
CA VAL A 158 -14.36 6.53 6.87
C VAL A 158 -15.52 7.12 7.70
N LEU A 159 -15.27 8.18 8.48
CA LEU A 159 -16.32 8.84 9.27
C LEU A 159 -17.40 9.47 8.39
N ILE A 160 -17.01 10.10 7.28
CA ILE A 160 -17.95 10.65 6.29
C ILE A 160 -18.79 9.51 5.69
N CYS A 161 -18.16 8.41 5.27
CA CYS A 161 -18.86 7.24 4.73
C CYS A 161 -19.87 6.67 5.75
N ILE A 162 -19.50 6.54 7.02
CA ILE A 162 -20.43 6.05 8.05
C ILE A 162 -21.59 7.02 8.23
N LYS A 163 -21.31 8.32 8.34
CA LYS A 163 -22.34 9.35 8.56
C LYS A 163 -23.36 9.43 7.42
N PHE A 164 -22.90 9.43 6.18
CA PHE A 164 -23.77 9.52 5.00
C PHE A 164 -24.31 8.16 4.54
N GLY A 165 -23.69 7.06 4.97
CA GLY A 165 -24.15 5.69 4.69
C GLY A 165 -25.32 5.24 5.56
N GLN A 166 -25.60 5.93 6.67
CA GLN A 166 -26.74 5.67 7.55
C GLN A 166 -28.06 5.91 6.80
N GLY A 167 -28.82 4.84 6.56
CA GLY A 167 -30.14 4.90 5.90
C GLY A 167 -30.17 4.34 4.48
N LEU A 168 -29.02 4.07 3.84
CA LEU A 168 -28.95 3.43 2.51
C LEU A 168 -29.13 1.91 2.54
N TYR A 169 -29.02 1.29 3.73
CA TYR A 169 -28.97 -0.15 3.89
C TYR A 169 -30.05 -0.62 4.86
N LEU A 170 -31.22 -0.92 4.31
CA LEU A 170 -32.39 -1.39 5.06
C LEU A 170 -32.30 -2.88 5.44
N GLU A 171 -31.48 -3.65 4.73
CA GLU A 171 -31.38 -5.10 4.94
C GLU A 171 -30.07 -5.52 5.62
N PRO A 172 -30.14 -6.27 6.72
CA PRO A 172 -28.97 -6.77 7.44
C PRO A 172 -28.11 -7.68 6.55
N MET A 173 -26.83 -7.80 6.91
CA MET A 173 -25.88 -8.63 6.19
C MET A 173 -26.29 -10.11 6.28
N PRO A 174 -26.30 -10.86 5.16
CA PRO A 174 -26.67 -12.26 5.21
C PRO A 174 -25.58 -13.04 5.97
N GLN A 175 -26.00 -13.90 6.90
CA GLN A 175 -25.12 -14.47 7.93
C GLN A 175 -24.02 -15.39 7.38
N TRP A 176 -24.26 -16.09 6.27
CA TRP A 176 -23.27 -16.94 5.60
C TRP A 176 -21.97 -16.20 5.21
N ILE A 177 -22.07 -14.94 4.74
CA ILE A 177 -20.90 -14.11 4.41
C ILE A 177 -20.12 -13.79 5.69
N PHE A 178 -20.81 -13.47 6.77
CA PHE A 178 -20.17 -13.18 8.06
C PHE A 178 -19.34 -14.36 8.58
N TYR A 179 -19.91 -15.57 8.59
CA TYR A 179 -19.20 -16.78 9.02
C TYR A 179 -18.02 -17.12 8.12
N PHE A 180 -18.15 -16.93 6.80
CA PHE A 180 -17.05 -17.12 5.86
C PHE A 180 -15.85 -16.21 6.18
N TRP A 181 -16.09 -14.94 6.50
CA TRP A 181 -15.02 -14.00 6.85
C TRP A 181 -14.38 -14.30 8.20
N ILE A 182 -15.17 -14.70 9.20
CA ILE A 182 -14.61 -15.15 10.50
C ILE A 182 -13.70 -16.35 10.28
N PHE A 183 -14.14 -17.33 9.50
CA PHE A 183 -13.35 -18.50 9.19
C PHE A 183 -12.04 -18.14 8.48
N PHE A 184 -12.10 -17.28 7.46
CA PHE A 184 -10.91 -16.83 6.74
C PHE A 184 -9.94 -16.04 7.64
N GLY A 185 -10.46 -15.13 8.47
CA GLY A 185 -9.68 -14.37 9.44
C GLY A 185 -9.00 -15.26 10.48
N LEU A 186 -9.72 -16.27 10.99
CA LEU A 186 -9.18 -17.25 11.92
C LEU A 186 -8.10 -18.12 11.27
N ALA A 187 -8.34 -18.61 10.05
CA ALA A 187 -7.37 -19.38 9.28
C ALA A 187 -6.08 -18.58 9.03
N PHE A 188 -6.21 -17.30 8.70
CA PHE A 188 -5.08 -16.39 8.51
C PHE A 188 -4.29 -16.17 9.81
N LEU A 189 -4.97 -15.96 10.93
CA LEU A 189 -4.33 -15.86 12.26
C LEU A 189 -3.58 -17.16 12.61
N CYS A 190 -4.19 -18.32 12.41
CA CYS A 190 -3.55 -19.62 12.61
C CYS A 190 -2.30 -19.76 11.75
N PHE A 191 -2.35 -19.36 10.47
CA PHE A 191 -1.19 -19.36 9.59
C PHE A 191 -0.06 -18.48 10.12
N LEU A 192 -0.37 -17.26 10.58
CA LEU A 192 0.63 -16.35 11.17
C LEU A 192 1.25 -16.90 12.45
N LEU A 193 0.45 -17.53 13.31
CA LEU A 193 0.93 -18.17 14.55
C LEU A 193 1.86 -19.34 14.24
N ILE A 194 1.46 -20.25 13.33
CA ILE A 194 2.29 -21.39 12.91
C ILE A 194 3.61 -20.90 12.32
N TRP A 195 3.56 -19.87 11.47
CA TRP A 195 4.76 -19.30 10.86
C TRP A 195 5.67 -18.64 11.89
N SER A 196 5.11 -17.88 12.84
CA SER A 196 5.86 -17.28 13.94
C SER A 196 6.54 -18.33 14.82
N CYS A 197 5.83 -19.41 15.17
CA CYS A 197 6.39 -20.54 15.91
C CYS A 197 7.51 -21.25 15.12
N LYS A 198 7.34 -21.46 13.81
CA LYS A 198 8.39 -22.05 12.96
C LYS A 198 9.66 -21.20 12.95
N LEU A 199 9.54 -19.88 12.88
CA LEU A 199 10.68 -18.97 12.92
C LEU A 199 11.39 -19.01 14.27
N TYR A 200 10.61 -19.03 15.37
CA TYR A 200 11.15 -19.15 16.72
C TYR A 200 11.92 -20.47 16.93
N CYS A 201 11.32 -21.62 16.58
CA CYS A 201 11.98 -22.92 16.66
C CYS A 201 13.24 -23.00 15.80
N LYS A 202 13.23 -22.43 14.59
CA LYS A 202 14.40 -22.39 13.70
C LYS A 202 15.54 -21.56 14.31
N SER A 203 15.22 -20.40 14.89
CA SER A 203 16.18 -19.54 15.59
C SER A 203 16.84 -20.26 16.77
N GLN A 204 16.04 -20.96 17.58
CA GLN A 204 16.56 -21.68 18.75
C GLN A 204 17.43 -22.89 18.36
N THR A 205 17.09 -23.58 17.27
CA THR A 205 17.92 -24.67 16.73
C THR A 205 19.31 -24.18 16.29
N ILE A 206 19.38 -23.01 15.68
CA ILE A 206 20.66 -22.40 15.24
C ILE A 206 21.50 -22.01 16.47
N ALA A 207 20.89 -21.37 17.47
CA ALA A 207 21.57 -20.98 18.71
C ALA A 207 22.18 -22.20 19.43
N ASN A 208 21.39 -23.26 19.61
CA ASN A 208 21.85 -24.51 20.25
C ASN A 208 22.97 -25.20 19.45
N LYS A 209 23.02 -25.02 18.13
CA LYS A 209 24.07 -25.58 17.27
C LYS A 209 25.37 -24.77 17.33
N ALA A 210 25.28 -23.46 17.52
CA ALA A 210 26.43 -22.58 17.71
C ALA A 210 27.11 -22.83 19.07
N GLU A 211 26.33 -22.97 20.14
CA GLU A 211 26.84 -23.30 21.48
C GLU A 211 27.55 -24.67 21.55
N LYS A 212 27.21 -25.59 20.64
CA LYS A 212 27.82 -26.94 20.58
C LYS A 212 29.11 -27.00 19.74
N LEU A 213 29.46 -25.90 19.06
CA LEU A 213 30.65 -25.76 18.23
C LEU A 213 31.76 -24.93 18.91
N GLU A 214 31.42 -24.22 19.99
CA GLU A 214 32.35 -23.59 20.93
C GLU A 214 32.75 -24.58 22.04
#